data_AF-A0A1Y3XJ27-F1
#
_entry.id   AF-A0A1Y3XJ27-F1
#
_cell.length_a   1.000
_cell.length_b   1.000
_cell.length_c   1.000
_cell.angle_alpha   90.00
_cell.angle_beta   90.00
_cell.angle_gamma   90.00
#
_symmetry.space_group_name_H-M   'P 1'
#
loop_
_entity.id
_entity.type
_entity.pdbx_description
1 polymer ?
#
loop_
_entity_poly.entity_id
_entity_poly.type
_entity_poly.pdbx_seq_one_letter_code
_entity_poly.pdbx_strand_id
1 'polypeptide(L)'
;MSGYAQYLKELLRPLRVYELEGTANGGELEAQGQALDGVEAGLEEIQREMLLSTAEDRGLEAVESLLTRRPVTADLEMRRAALAALLRIGGDSFTLAAINDNLKGCGINAQARETGKAGTVEVYFPDVPGIPDGFEELREIIESILPAHLGVEYVYWYITWALMEQKFSTWGEIETLGPTWEELEKMVE
;
A
#
# COMPACT_ATOMS: atom_id res chain seq x y z
N MET A 1 -3.51 12.03 -29.43
CA MET A 1 -2.47 12.18 -30.46
C MET A 1 -3.00 11.55 -31.75
N SER A 2 -2.67 12.09 -32.92
CA SER A 2 -2.90 11.31 -34.15
C SER A 2 -1.90 10.16 -34.18
N GLY A 3 -2.33 8.96 -34.57
CA GLY A 3 -1.46 7.78 -34.60
C GLY A 3 -0.30 7.91 -35.59
N TYR A 4 0.71 7.05 -35.48
CA TYR A 4 1.95 7.12 -36.26
C TYR A 4 1.71 7.11 -37.78
N ALA A 5 0.65 6.44 -38.26
CA ALA A 5 0.28 6.45 -39.68
C ALA A 5 0.05 7.87 -40.21
N GLN A 6 -0.68 8.69 -39.45
CA GLN A 6 -0.97 10.08 -39.82
C GLN A 6 0.30 10.93 -39.73
N TYR A 7 1.11 10.71 -38.70
CA TYR A 7 2.41 11.37 -38.55
C TYR A 7 3.33 11.11 -39.75
N LEU A 8 3.45 9.87 -40.20
CA LEU A 8 4.26 9.51 -41.37
C LEU A 8 3.73 10.11 -42.67
N LYS A 9 2.40 10.11 -42.85
CA LYS A 9 1.76 10.78 -44.01
C LYS A 9 2.05 12.29 -44.00
N GLU A 10 1.98 12.93 -42.85
CA GLU A 10 2.29 14.36 -42.69
C GLU A 10 3.78 14.66 -42.92
N LEU A 11 4.67 13.79 -42.47
CA LEU A 11 6.11 13.90 -42.68
C LEU A 11 6.48 13.86 -44.17
N LEU A 12 5.79 13.03 -44.96
CA LEU A 12 6.07 12.85 -46.39
C LEU A 12 5.32 13.83 -47.30
N ARG A 13 4.19 14.39 -46.83
CA ARG A 13 3.33 15.30 -47.60
C ARG A 13 4.08 16.49 -48.26
N PRO A 14 5.07 17.14 -47.62
CA PRO A 14 5.82 18.25 -48.23
C PRO A 14 6.63 17.86 -49.48
N LEU A 15 7.02 16.59 -49.62
CA LEU A 15 7.83 16.12 -50.76
C LEU A 15 7.04 16.12 -52.07
N ARG A 16 5.71 15.93 -52.01
CA ARG A 16 4.81 15.86 -53.17
C ARG A 16 5.20 14.81 -54.23
N VAL A 17 6.01 13.82 -53.84
CA VAL A 17 6.46 12.73 -54.71
C VAL A 17 5.48 11.55 -54.69
N TYR A 18 4.77 11.35 -53.57
CA TYR A 18 3.91 10.19 -53.32
C TYR A 18 2.44 10.60 -53.17
N GLU A 19 1.55 9.82 -53.77
CA GLU A 19 0.11 9.84 -53.47
C GLU A 19 -0.13 8.99 -52.22
N LEU A 20 -0.58 9.62 -51.13
CA LEU A 20 -0.61 9.01 -49.79
C LEU A 20 -2.00 8.51 -49.34
N GLU A 21 -3.03 8.71 -50.18
CA GLU A 21 -4.40 8.31 -49.89
C GLU A 21 -4.91 7.33 -50.95
N GLY A 22 -5.55 6.23 -50.52
CA GLY A 22 -6.15 5.25 -51.43
C GLY A 22 -5.16 4.51 -52.33
N THR A 23 -3.85 4.55 -52.05
CA THR A 23 -2.80 3.88 -52.80
C THR A 23 -2.08 2.82 -51.98
N ALA A 24 -1.29 1.96 -52.65
CA ALA A 24 -0.43 1.00 -51.97
C ALA A 24 0.57 1.66 -51.01
N ASN A 25 1.12 2.82 -51.37
CA ASN A 25 2.02 3.59 -50.51
C ASN A 25 1.30 4.08 -49.24
N GLY A 26 0.05 4.56 -49.38
CA GLY A 26 -0.77 4.94 -48.24
C GLY A 26 -1.07 3.77 -47.30
N GLY A 27 -1.44 2.62 -47.87
CA GLY A 27 -1.68 1.39 -47.11
C GLY A 27 -0.43 0.84 -46.42
N GLU A 28 0.75 0.97 -47.04
CA GLU A 28 2.02 0.60 -46.41
C GLU A 28 2.31 1.46 -45.17
N LEU A 29 2.13 2.78 -45.27
CA LEU A 29 2.31 3.71 -44.14
C LEU A 29 1.29 3.48 -43.03
N GLU A 30 0.06 3.08 -43.36
CA GLU A 30 -0.95 2.69 -42.38
C GLU A 30 -0.55 1.44 -41.62
N ALA A 31 -0.09 0.40 -42.32
CA ALA A 31 0.39 -0.83 -41.69
C ALA A 31 1.62 -0.59 -40.79
N GLN A 32 2.60 0.20 -41.27
CA GLN A 32 3.77 0.57 -40.48
C GLN A 32 3.39 1.43 -39.28
N GLY A 33 2.51 2.41 -39.46
CA GLY A 33 2.00 3.26 -38.40
C GLY A 33 1.31 2.45 -37.31
N GLN A 34 0.42 1.53 -37.69
CA GLN A 34 -0.25 0.64 -36.74
C GLN A 34 0.73 -0.23 -35.96
N ALA A 35 1.79 -0.73 -36.60
CA ALA A 35 2.84 -1.48 -35.91
C ALA A 35 3.60 -0.61 -34.91
N LEU A 36 3.91 0.64 -35.25
CA LEU A 36 4.55 1.59 -34.35
C LEU A 36 3.65 1.98 -33.18
N ASP A 37 2.35 2.21 -33.41
CA ASP A 37 1.38 2.47 -32.34
C ASP A 37 1.37 1.30 -31.34
N GLY A 38 1.45 0.06 -31.82
CA GLY A 38 1.55 -1.14 -30.97
C GLY A 38 2.84 -1.20 -30.15
N VAL A 39 3.98 -0.80 -30.74
CA VAL A 39 5.27 -0.72 -30.02
C VAL A 39 5.23 0.37 -28.95
N GLU A 40 4.66 1.54 -29.26
CA GLU A 40 4.49 2.64 -28.30
C GLU A 40 3.63 2.21 -27.12
N ALA A 41 2.48 1.57 -27.37
CA ALA A 41 1.62 1.06 -26.30
C ALA A 41 2.37 0.09 -25.36
N GLY A 42 3.20 -0.80 -25.92
CA GLY A 42 4.04 -1.70 -25.13
C GLY A 42 5.12 -0.97 -24.33
N LEU A 43 5.73 0.08 -24.89
CA LEU A 43 6.70 0.90 -24.18
C LEU A 43 6.05 1.71 -23.05
N GLU A 44 4.86 2.25 -23.25
CA GLU A 44 4.10 2.97 -22.23
C GLU A 44 3.72 2.04 -21.06
N GLU A 45 3.30 0.81 -21.35
CA GLU A 45 3.05 -0.22 -20.32
C GLU A 45 4.33 -0.52 -19.53
N ILE A 46 5.45 -0.81 -20.22
CA ILE A 46 6.72 -1.09 -19.55
C ILE A 46 7.15 0.10 -18.68
N GLN A 47 7.06 1.33 -19.21
CA GLN A 47 7.41 2.53 -18.47
C GLN A 47 6.55 2.70 -17.21
N ARG A 48 5.24 2.44 -17.32
CA ARG A 48 4.31 2.49 -16.19
C ARG A 48 4.67 1.45 -15.13
N GLU A 49 4.92 0.21 -15.53
CA GLU A 49 5.23 -0.91 -14.63
C GLU A 49 6.65 -0.84 -14.03
N MET A 50 7.59 -0.12 -14.64
CA MET A 50 8.96 0.02 -14.12
C MET A 50 9.07 0.89 -12.87
N LEU A 51 8.12 1.80 -12.63
CA LEU A 51 8.14 2.73 -11.50
C LEU A 51 7.08 2.31 -10.48
N LEU A 52 7.50 2.12 -9.22
CA LEU A 52 6.59 1.70 -8.15
C LEU A 52 5.39 2.64 -7.97
N SER A 53 5.59 3.94 -8.18
CA SER A 53 4.52 4.96 -8.06
C SER A 53 3.47 4.90 -9.17
N THR A 54 3.76 4.24 -10.30
CA THR A 54 2.84 4.16 -11.45
C THR A 54 2.45 2.74 -11.82
N ALA A 55 3.17 1.72 -11.34
CA ALA A 55 2.92 0.33 -11.65
C ALA A 55 1.52 -0.11 -11.21
N GLU A 56 0.80 -0.83 -12.05
CA GLU A 56 -0.58 -1.24 -11.78
C GLU A 56 -0.68 -2.74 -11.50
N ASP A 57 0.22 -3.53 -12.08
CA ASP A 57 0.10 -4.99 -12.07
C ASP A 57 1.47 -5.67 -11.98
N ARG A 58 2.01 -6.12 -13.13
CA ARG A 58 3.25 -6.92 -13.22
C ARG A 58 4.44 -6.30 -12.49
N GLY A 59 4.56 -4.97 -12.52
CA GLY A 59 5.60 -4.23 -11.82
C GLY A 59 5.50 -4.38 -10.30
N LEU A 60 4.28 -4.30 -9.77
CA LEU A 60 4.02 -4.50 -8.34
C LEU A 60 4.28 -5.96 -7.93
N GLU A 61 3.82 -6.92 -8.72
CA GLU A 61 4.05 -8.35 -8.46
C GLU A 61 5.55 -8.69 -8.46
N ALA A 62 6.32 -8.08 -9.37
CA ALA A 62 7.77 -8.26 -9.43
C ALA A 62 8.44 -7.77 -8.14
N VAL A 63 8.06 -6.59 -7.64
CA VAL A 63 8.59 -6.06 -6.36
C VAL A 63 8.16 -6.95 -5.19
N GLU A 64 6.89 -7.34 -5.13
CA GLU A 64 6.37 -8.23 -4.09
C GLU A 64 7.08 -9.57 -4.03
N SER A 65 7.51 -10.10 -5.17
CA SER A 65 8.25 -11.37 -5.23
C SER A 65 9.63 -11.31 -4.55
N LEU A 66 10.19 -10.11 -4.38
CA LEU A 66 11.46 -9.88 -3.69
C LEU A 66 11.29 -9.77 -2.17
N LEU A 67 10.07 -9.54 -1.70
CA LEU A 67 9.77 -9.33 -0.29
C LEU A 67 9.28 -10.62 0.35
N THR A 68 9.65 -10.83 1.61
CA THR A 68 9.17 -11.98 2.41
C THR A 68 7.65 -11.94 2.60
N ARG A 69 7.05 -10.75 2.57
CA ARG A 69 5.62 -10.53 2.79
C ARG A 69 5.04 -9.60 1.74
N ARG A 70 3.80 -9.89 1.36
CA ARG A 70 3.00 -9.05 0.45
C ARG A 70 2.04 -8.19 1.27
N PRO A 71 1.84 -6.91 0.90
CA PRO A 71 0.78 -6.10 1.49
C PRO A 71 -0.58 -6.75 1.24
N VAL A 72 -1.41 -6.86 2.28
CA VAL A 72 -2.78 -7.36 2.15
C VAL A 72 -3.70 -6.16 1.98
N THR A 73 -3.83 -5.68 0.74
CA THR A 73 -4.76 -4.60 0.40
C THR A 73 -5.31 -4.80 -1.01
N ALA A 74 -6.59 -4.49 -1.18
CA ALA A 74 -7.24 -4.48 -2.49
C ALA A 74 -7.10 -3.13 -3.21
N ASP A 75 -6.69 -2.08 -2.49
CA ASP A 75 -6.52 -0.74 -3.04
C ASP A 75 -5.11 -0.54 -3.62
N LEU A 76 -5.05 -0.08 -4.86
CA LEU A 76 -3.80 0.03 -5.61
C LEU A 76 -2.86 1.09 -5.03
N GLU A 77 -3.40 2.24 -4.61
CA GLU A 77 -2.60 3.32 -4.01
C GLU A 77 -2.02 2.88 -2.67
N MET A 78 -2.82 2.24 -1.82
CA MET A 78 -2.34 1.64 -0.58
C MET A 78 -1.30 0.54 -0.84
N ARG A 79 -1.47 -0.27 -1.89
CA ARG A 79 -0.51 -1.31 -2.27
C ARG A 79 0.85 -0.70 -2.62
N ARG A 80 0.86 0.34 -3.48
CA ARG A 80 2.07 1.10 -3.83
C ARG A 80 2.72 1.74 -2.61
N ALA A 81 1.93 2.36 -1.73
CA ALA A 81 2.42 3.02 -0.52
C ALA A 81 3.05 2.02 0.46
N ALA A 82 2.42 0.87 0.68
CA ALA A 82 2.93 -0.19 1.55
C ALA A 82 4.24 -0.77 1.01
N LEU A 83 4.32 -1.06 -0.29
CA LEU A 83 5.56 -1.52 -0.92
C LEU A 83 6.67 -0.46 -0.81
N ALA A 84 6.33 0.82 -1.01
CA ALA A 84 7.29 1.91 -0.87
C ALA A 84 7.79 2.07 0.57
N ALA A 85 6.94 1.81 1.57
CA ALA A 85 7.31 1.81 2.97
C ALA A 85 8.25 0.63 3.30
N LEU A 86 7.92 -0.58 2.84
CA LEU A 86 8.76 -1.76 3.04
C LEU A 86 10.15 -1.60 2.42
N LEU A 87 10.25 -1.05 1.20
CA LEU A 87 11.54 -0.77 0.55
C LEU A 87 12.34 0.36 1.22
N ARG A 88 11.69 1.21 2.02
CA ARG A 88 12.37 2.27 2.79
C ARG A 88 13.03 1.74 4.05
N ILE A 89 12.60 0.57 4.55
CA ILE A 89 13.21 -0.07 5.73
C ILE A 89 14.65 -0.43 5.37
N GLY A 90 15.59 0.35 5.91
CA GLY A 90 17.01 0.22 5.64
C GLY A 90 17.83 -0.03 6.90
N GLY A 91 19.14 -0.23 6.73
CA GLY A 91 20.07 -0.46 7.82
C GLY A 91 20.25 0.70 8.80
N ASP A 92 19.62 1.85 8.56
CA ASP A 92 19.67 3.03 9.44
C ASP A 92 18.30 3.36 10.07
N SER A 93 17.25 2.55 9.82
CA SER A 93 15.89 2.76 10.30
C SER A 93 15.68 2.33 11.76
N PHE A 94 16.60 2.69 12.66
CA PHE A 94 16.58 2.28 14.08
C PHE A 94 16.08 3.36 15.04
N THR A 95 15.72 4.54 14.53
CA THR A 95 15.15 5.60 15.36
C THR A 95 13.67 5.33 15.61
N LEU A 96 13.16 5.76 16.77
CA LEU A 96 11.74 5.65 17.10
C LEU A 96 10.83 6.29 16.03
N ALA A 97 11.27 7.42 15.46
CA ALA A 97 10.56 8.09 14.38
C ALA A 97 10.52 7.22 13.11
N ALA A 98 11.65 6.65 12.69
CA ALA A 98 11.69 5.77 11.53
C ALA A 98 10.84 4.51 11.70
N ILE A 99 10.85 3.92 12.90
CA ILE A 99 10.02 2.75 13.23
C ILE A 99 8.53 3.10 13.07
N ASN A 100 8.08 4.19 13.68
CA ASN A 100 6.68 4.63 13.60
C ASN A 100 6.27 5.02 12.17
N ASP A 101 7.16 5.66 11.41
CA ASP A 101 6.93 5.98 10.01
C ASP A 101 6.78 4.73 9.14
N ASN A 102 7.55 3.68 9.42
CA ASN A 102 7.47 2.41 8.70
C ASN A 102 6.19 1.63 9.04
N LEU A 103 5.81 1.57 10.32
CA LEU A 103 4.54 0.96 10.74
C LEU A 103 3.35 1.65 10.07
N LYS A 104 3.31 2.99 10.12
CA LYS A 104 2.27 3.79 9.47
C LYS A 104 2.29 3.62 7.95
N GLY A 105 3.48 3.60 7.34
CA GLY A 105 3.64 3.42 5.90
C GLY A 105 3.14 2.07 5.40
N CYS A 106 3.22 1.03 6.22
CA CYS A 106 2.66 -0.29 5.93
C CYS A 106 1.15 -0.38 6.25
N GLY A 107 0.49 0.72 6.62
CA GLY A 107 -0.92 0.75 6.97
C GLY A 107 -1.25 0.12 8.33
N ILE A 108 -0.25 -0.11 9.17
CA ILE A 108 -0.43 -0.73 10.47
C ILE A 108 -0.77 0.34 11.48
N ASN A 109 -1.93 0.21 12.12
CA ASN A 109 -2.35 1.11 13.20
C ASN A 109 -1.70 0.74 14.54
N ALA A 110 -0.37 0.78 14.57
CA ALA A 110 0.41 0.53 15.77
C ALA A 110 1.45 1.62 15.95
N GLN A 111 1.77 1.91 17.20
CA GLN A 111 2.82 2.86 17.56
C GLN A 111 3.82 2.20 18.50
N ALA A 112 5.10 2.35 18.17
CA ALA A 112 6.20 1.95 19.01
C ALA A 112 6.57 3.07 19.99
N ARG A 113 6.98 2.68 21.20
CA ARG A 113 7.54 3.53 22.24
C ARG A 113 8.84 2.92 22.77
N GLU A 114 9.79 3.79 23.08
CA GLU A 114 11.00 3.37 23.77
C GLU A 114 10.68 3.03 25.23
N THR A 115 11.29 1.94 25.70
CA THR A 115 11.22 1.55 27.10
C THR A 115 12.51 1.93 27.82
N GLY A 116 12.50 1.91 29.15
CA GLY A 116 13.74 2.05 29.94
C GLY A 116 14.67 0.84 29.86
N LYS A 117 14.29 -0.23 29.13
CA LYS A 117 15.01 -1.49 29.05
C LYS A 117 15.72 -1.59 27.70
N ALA A 118 17.04 -1.78 27.75
CA ALA A 118 17.85 -1.89 26.54
C ALA A 118 17.40 -3.10 25.69
N GLY A 119 17.26 -2.86 24.38
CA GLY A 119 16.86 -3.90 23.42
C GLY A 119 15.38 -4.28 23.48
N THR A 120 14.52 -3.43 24.06
CA THR A 120 13.07 -3.70 24.13
C THR A 120 12.27 -2.46 23.73
N VAL A 121 11.25 -2.67 22.89
CA VAL A 121 10.28 -1.66 22.47
C VAL A 121 8.87 -2.09 22.86
N GLU A 122 8.07 -1.13 23.29
CA GLU A 122 6.64 -1.34 23.51
C GLU A 122 5.87 -0.97 22.25
N VAL A 123 4.93 -1.82 21.82
CA VAL A 123 4.03 -1.53 20.71
C VAL A 123 2.60 -1.52 21.23
N TYR A 124 1.88 -0.43 20.97
CA TYR A 124 0.48 -0.27 21.37
C TYR A 124 -0.39 0.14 20.18
N PHE A 125 -1.69 -0.11 20.29
CA PHE A 125 -2.68 0.12 19.23
C PHE A 125 -3.63 1.26 19.64
N PRO A 126 -3.42 2.50 19.19
CA PRO A 126 -4.14 3.66 19.70
C PRO A 126 -5.66 3.60 19.51
N ASP A 127 -6.12 3.07 18.37
CA ASP A 127 -7.54 3.09 18.01
C ASP A 127 -8.21 1.71 18.12
N VAL A 128 -7.49 0.70 18.63
CA VAL A 128 -8.02 -0.65 18.82
C VAL A 128 -8.01 -0.99 20.29
N PRO A 129 -9.18 -0.97 20.96
CA PRO A 129 -9.27 -1.43 22.33
C PRO A 129 -9.16 -2.95 22.41
N GLY A 130 -8.45 -3.43 23.42
CA GLY A 130 -8.13 -4.83 23.65
C GLY A 130 -7.14 -5.40 22.63
N ILE A 131 -7.26 -6.70 22.39
CA ILE A 131 -6.41 -7.43 21.41
C ILE A 131 -7.04 -7.26 20.02
N PRO A 132 -6.27 -6.78 19.02
CA PRO A 132 -6.74 -6.70 17.64
C PRO A 132 -7.20 -8.06 17.09
N ASP A 133 -8.23 -8.05 16.25
CA ASP A 133 -8.66 -9.26 15.56
C ASP A 133 -7.55 -9.74 14.60
N GLY A 134 -7.31 -11.05 14.55
CA GLY A 134 -6.21 -11.60 13.74
C GLY A 134 -4.81 -11.21 14.25
N PHE A 135 -4.67 -10.92 15.55
CA PHE A 135 -3.41 -10.44 16.13
C PHE A 135 -2.18 -11.26 15.78
N GLU A 136 -2.27 -12.59 15.63
CA GLU A 136 -1.08 -13.40 15.32
C GLU A 136 -0.49 -13.04 13.96
N GLU A 137 -1.32 -12.82 12.93
CA GLU A 137 -0.87 -12.38 11.62
C GLU A 137 -0.30 -10.96 11.69
N LEU A 138 -0.96 -10.08 12.44
CA LEU A 138 -0.53 -8.70 12.66
C LEU A 138 0.82 -8.62 13.37
N ARG A 139 0.99 -9.44 14.41
CA ARG A 139 2.23 -9.57 15.20
C ARG A 139 3.38 -9.95 14.29
N GLU A 140 3.17 -10.99 13.50
CA GLU A 140 4.11 -11.47 12.51
C GLU A 140 4.54 -10.38 11.50
N ILE A 141 3.61 -9.51 11.07
CA ILE A 141 3.93 -8.37 10.21
C ILE A 141 4.77 -7.34 10.97
N ILE A 142 4.35 -6.97 12.19
CA ILE A 142 5.07 -5.98 13.03
C ILE A 142 6.50 -6.44 13.32
N GLU A 143 6.69 -7.70 13.69
CA GLU A 143 8.01 -8.28 13.97
C GLU A 143 8.91 -8.34 12.71
N SER A 144 8.32 -8.40 11.51
CA SER A 144 9.08 -8.31 10.26
C SER A 144 9.55 -6.91 9.89
N ILE A 145 8.84 -5.89 10.36
CA ILE A 145 9.17 -4.47 10.13
C ILE A 145 10.20 -4.00 11.16
N LEU A 146 10.08 -4.49 12.39
CA LEU A 146 10.95 -4.10 13.48
C LEU A 146 12.35 -4.73 13.34
N PRO A 147 13.41 -4.02 13.78
CA PRO A 147 14.75 -4.58 13.81
C PRO A 147 14.82 -5.88 14.61
N ALA A 148 15.37 -6.94 14.00
CA ALA A 148 15.40 -8.30 14.56
C ALA A 148 16.11 -8.43 15.93
N HIS A 149 16.90 -7.43 16.33
CA HIS A 149 17.60 -7.41 17.62
C HIS A 149 16.76 -6.83 18.76
N LEU A 150 15.56 -6.31 18.49
CA LEU A 150 14.66 -5.74 19.49
C LEU A 150 13.63 -6.78 19.93
N GLY A 151 13.46 -6.91 21.25
CA GLY A 151 12.29 -7.57 21.82
C GLY A 151 11.07 -6.65 21.74
N VAL A 152 9.93 -7.21 21.36
CA VAL A 152 8.67 -6.46 21.23
C VAL A 152 7.73 -6.84 22.37
N GLU A 153 7.30 -5.85 23.15
CA GLU A 153 6.30 -6.01 24.19
C GLU A 153 4.99 -5.34 23.74
N TYR A 154 3.92 -6.11 23.60
CA TYR A 154 2.63 -5.60 23.14
C TYR A 154 1.78 -5.11 24.31
N VAL A 155 1.31 -3.87 24.22
CA VAL A 155 0.51 -3.20 25.24
C VAL A 155 -0.91 -3.01 24.73
N TYR A 156 -1.86 -3.64 25.41
CA TYR A 156 -3.29 -3.50 25.16
C TYR A 156 -3.92 -2.62 26.22
N TRP A 157 -4.98 -1.92 25.84
CA TRP A 157 -5.75 -1.07 26.74
C TRP A 157 -7.23 -1.37 26.57
N TYR A 158 -7.98 -1.22 27.64
CA TYR A 158 -9.39 -1.58 27.71
C TYR A 158 -10.19 -0.42 28.28
N ILE A 159 -11.51 -0.45 28.12
CA ILE A 159 -12.38 0.53 28.77
C ILE A 159 -12.18 0.47 30.30
N THR A 160 -12.18 1.64 30.95
CA THR A 160 -12.14 1.71 32.41
C THR A 160 -13.55 1.80 32.98
N TRP A 161 -13.74 1.40 34.25
CA TRP A 161 -15.01 1.59 34.96
C TRP A 161 -15.51 3.04 34.92
N ALA A 162 -14.60 4.01 35.07
CA ALA A 162 -14.96 5.43 35.01
C ALA A 162 -15.47 5.87 33.62
N LEU A 163 -14.90 5.32 32.54
CA LEU A 163 -15.40 5.53 31.18
C LEU A 163 -16.75 4.85 30.96
N MET A 164 -16.92 3.66 31.53
CA MET A 164 -18.18 2.91 31.45
C MET A 164 -19.32 3.65 32.17
N GLU A 165 -19.08 4.20 33.36
CA GLU A 165 -20.03 5.03 34.12
C GLU A 165 -20.39 6.34 33.41
N GLN A 166 -19.48 6.90 32.60
CA GLN A 166 -19.79 8.07 31.77
C GLN A 166 -20.66 7.71 30.56
N LYS A 167 -20.50 6.49 30.04
CA LYS A 167 -21.16 6.04 28.81
C LYS A 167 -22.57 5.49 29.07
N PHE A 168 -22.74 4.74 30.15
CA PHE A 168 -24.00 4.12 30.52
C PHE A 168 -24.52 4.71 31.82
N SER A 169 -25.76 5.21 31.80
CA SER A 169 -26.36 5.82 32.98
C SER A 169 -26.90 4.78 33.95
N THR A 170 -27.24 3.58 33.45
CA THR A 170 -27.77 2.48 34.25
C THR A 170 -27.31 1.12 33.75
N TRP A 171 -27.24 0.12 34.65
CA TRP A 171 -26.97 -1.27 34.28
C TRP A 171 -28.01 -1.86 33.31
N GLY A 172 -29.25 -1.36 33.34
CA GLY A 172 -30.31 -1.80 32.44
C GLY A 172 -30.04 -1.45 30.97
N GLU A 173 -29.28 -0.39 30.69
CA GLU A 173 -28.87 -0.03 29.32
C GLU A 173 -27.90 -1.06 28.74
N ILE A 174 -26.96 -1.54 29.57
CA ILE A 174 -26.01 -2.59 29.21
C ILE A 174 -26.73 -3.91 28.99
N GLU A 175 -27.63 -4.29 29.90
CA GLU A 175 -28.43 -5.52 29.76
C GLU A 175 -29.32 -5.51 28.51
N THR A 176 -29.81 -4.33 28.11
CA THR A 176 -30.62 -4.18 26.88
C THR A 176 -29.78 -4.37 25.61
N LEU A 177 -28.53 -3.90 25.59
CA LEU A 177 -27.60 -4.20 24.50
C LEU A 177 -27.20 -5.69 24.48
N GLY A 178 -27.20 -6.35 25.64
CA GLY A 178 -26.80 -7.75 25.81
C GLY A 178 -25.40 -8.10 25.28
N PRO A 179 -24.37 -7.25 25.46
CA PRO A 179 -23.04 -7.55 24.95
C PRO A 179 -22.38 -8.66 25.77
N THR A 180 -21.46 -9.36 25.15
CA THR A 180 -20.50 -10.21 25.87
C THR A 180 -19.51 -9.35 26.66
N TRP A 181 -18.83 -9.95 27.64
CA TRP A 181 -17.79 -9.25 28.40
C TRP A 181 -16.66 -8.72 27.51
N GLU A 182 -16.24 -9.50 26.50
CA GLU A 182 -15.20 -9.07 25.54
C GLU A 182 -15.64 -7.85 24.72
N GLU A 183 -16.89 -7.82 24.29
CA GLU A 183 -17.45 -6.67 23.56
C GLU A 183 -17.53 -5.44 24.48
N LEU A 184 -18.02 -5.63 25.71
CA LEU A 184 -18.13 -4.58 26.71
C LEU A 184 -16.78 -3.93 27.02
N GLU A 185 -15.73 -4.74 27.19
CA GLU A 185 -14.36 -4.27 27.46
C GLU A 185 -13.77 -3.43 26.31
N LYS A 186 -14.30 -3.58 25.09
CA LYS A 186 -13.89 -2.86 23.88
C LYS A 186 -14.75 -1.61 23.58
N MET A 187 -15.77 -1.30 24.37
CA MET A 187 -16.74 -0.21 24.08
C MET A 187 -16.22 1.20 24.42
N VAL A 188 -15.10 1.63 23.85
CA VAL A 188 -14.46 2.91 24.21
C VAL A 188 -15.04 4.12 23.46
N GLU A 189 -15.66 3.94 22.28
CA GLU A 189 -16.28 5.02 21.49
C GLU A 189 -17.75 5.29 21.82
#